data_AF-A0AAV4QHJ5-F1
#
_entry.id   AF-A0AAV4QHJ5-F1
#
_cell.length_a   1.000
_cell.length_b   1.000
_cell.length_c   1.000
_cell.angle_alpha   90.00
_cell.angle_beta   90.00
_cell.angle_gamma   90.00
#
_symmetry.space_group_name_H-M   'P 1'
#
loop_
_entity.id
_entity.type
_entity.pdbx_description
1 polymer ?
#
loop_
_entity_poly.entity_id
_entity_poly.type
_entity_poly.pdbx_seq_one_letter_code
_entity_poly.pdbx_strand_id
1 'polypeptide(L)'
;MERREREEQKLREQREFRILQAQYGMDNQGNFREQSITNMQRAVYAGEMSVADYYNRQVELCIAERDGVDDGHSCTKGLIPKIRAFSMATPSVEHTWLCSIVDHYGSTYGDKGWGCGYRNIQMMLSSLVHNTKIQQQALQWQICYIQASRAYRKCMETRVRCCWLARLIDCHQPTGPNGTHPEMFGWVKEYFARDEEFKPPVYLQHHGHSRTIIGLEELQDGCLQLLVFDPSHSKSQMEQFSSTALNSNAMRLIRRPLSALRARQYQLVYIDGVLETEEEYQHMKIIRSQRLPPSN
;
A
#
# COMPACT_ATOMS: atom_id res chain seq x y z
N MET A 1 18.69 45.62 -14.20
CA MET A 1 18.74 44.71 -13.03
C MET A 1 17.54 43.78 -13.03
N GLU A 2 16.31 44.31 -13.11
CA GLU A 2 15.08 43.49 -13.11
C GLU A 2 14.99 42.38 -14.18
N ARG A 3 15.49 42.61 -15.41
CA ARG A 3 15.43 41.59 -16.47
C ARG A 3 16.32 40.38 -16.17
N ARG A 4 17.50 40.62 -15.58
CA ARG A 4 18.46 39.58 -15.20
C ARG A 4 17.94 38.78 -14.00
N GLU A 5 17.35 39.46 -13.02
CA GLU A 5 16.71 38.81 -11.86
C GLU A 5 15.52 37.95 -12.27
N ARG A 6 14.69 38.42 -13.21
CA ARG A 6 13.58 37.62 -13.79
C ARG A 6 14.08 36.40 -14.56
N GLU A 7 15.17 36.53 -15.33
CA GLU A 7 15.78 35.41 -16.05
C GLU A 7 16.37 34.37 -15.09
N GLU A 8 17.05 34.82 -14.03
CA GLU A 8 17.56 33.94 -12.97
C GLU A 8 16.44 33.23 -12.21
N GLN A 9 15.34 33.94 -11.91
CA GLN A 9 14.17 33.35 -11.28
C GLN A 9 13.51 32.30 -12.19
N LYS A 10 13.31 32.61 -13.47
CA LYS A 10 12.77 31.66 -14.45
C LYS A 10 13.64 30.41 -14.56
N LEU A 11 14.96 30.56 -14.54
CA LEU A 11 15.88 29.42 -14.59
C LEU A 11 15.80 28.55 -13.32
N ARG A 12 15.68 29.18 -12.14
CA ARG A 12 15.44 28.47 -10.87
C ARG A 12 14.13 27.69 -10.89
N GLU A 13 13.03 28.35 -11.25
CA GLU A 13 11.70 27.72 -11.36
C GLU A 13 11.70 26.57 -12.37
N GLN A 14 12.35 26.72 -13.52
CA GLN A 14 12.49 25.64 -14.50
C GLN A 14 13.32 24.46 -14.00
N ARG A 15 14.30 24.70 -13.14
CA ARG A 15 15.13 23.65 -12.54
C ARG A 15 14.34 22.91 -11.46
N GLU A 16 13.67 23.65 -10.58
CA GLU A 16 12.79 23.10 -9.55
C GLU A 16 11.65 22.28 -10.17
N PHE A 17 11.00 22.81 -11.21
CA PHE A 17 9.94 22.09 -11.93
C PHE A 17 10.44 20.78 -12.51
N ARG A 18 11.63 20.77 -13.15
CA ARG A 18 12.24 19.53 -13.66
C ARG A 18 12.55 18.52 -12.56
N ILE A 19 13.07 18.96 -11.42
CA ILE A 19 13.34 18.08 -10.27
C ILE A 19 12.03 17.49 -9.73
N LEU A 20 10.97 18.30 -9.60
CA LEU A 20 9.65 17.84 -9.16
C LEU A 20 9.07 16.83 -10.17
N GLN A 21 9.13 17.12 -11.47
CA GLN A 21 8.67 16.17 -12.49
C GLN A 21 9.35 14.82 -12.35
N ALA A 22 10.67 14.77 -12.21
CA ALA A 22 11.40 13.52 -12.01
C ALA A 22 11.02 12.82 -10.69
N GLN A 23 10.89 13.58 -9.59
CA GLN A 23 10.50 13.05 -8.29
C GLN A 23 9.11 12.40 -8.30
N TYR A 24 8.17 12.95 -9.08
CA TYR A 24 6.81 12.40 -9.22
C TYR A 24 6.64 11.47 -10.42
N GLY A 25 7.71 11.13 -11.16
CA GLY A 25 7.63 10.27 -12.35
C GLY A 25 6.85 10.89 -13.51
N MET A 26 6.82 12.21 -13.60
CA MET A 26 6.14 13.02 -14.63
C MET A 26 7.10 13.67 -15.64
N ASP A 27 8.36 13.21 -15.68
CA ASP A 27 9.38 13.70 -16.62
C ASP A 27 9.36 12.97 -17.97
N ASN A 28 8.46 11.98 -18.13
CA ASN A 28 8.36 11.08 -19.29
C ASN A 28 9.66 10.34 -19.59
N GLN A 29 10.57 10.20 -18.63
CA GLN A 29 11.83 9.48 -18.79
C GLN A 29 11.79 8.16 -18.03
N GLY A 30 11.88 7.05 -18.76
CA GLY A 30 11.89 5.72 -18.16
C GLY A 30 10.49 5.19 -17.87
N ASN A 31 10.19 4.00 -18.39
CA ASN A 31 9.07 3.19 -17.93
C ASN A 31 9.57 2.13 -16.93
N PHE A 32 8.64 1.43 -16.28
CA PHE A 32 8.95 0.35 -15.32
C PHE A 32 9.99 -0.65 -15.87
N ARG A 33 9.94 -0.97 -17.17
CA ARG A 33 10.88 -1.88 -17.83
C ARG A 33 12.31 -1.35 -17.83
N GLU A 34 12.49 -0.14 -18.33
CA GLU A 34 13.81 0.49 -18.48
C GLU A 34 14.47 0.69 -17.10
N GLN A 35 13.68 1.09 -16.11
CA GLN A 35 14.16 1.22 -14.74
C GLN A 35 14.50 -0.14 -14.11
N SER A 36 13.69 -1.17 -14.34
CA SER A 36 14.00 -2.54 -13.92
C SER A 36 15.35 -2.97 -14.46
N ILE A 37 15.55 -2.85 -15.77
CA ILE A 37 16.80 -3.26 -16.45
C ILE A 37 17.98 -2.49 -15.88
N THR A 38 17.86 -1.16 -15.74
CA THR A 38 18.92 -0.29 -15.23
C THR A 38 19.30 -0.64 -13.78
N ASN A 39 18.31 -0.84 -12.92
CA ASN A 39 18.56 -1.15 -11.51
C ASN A 39 19.12 -2.57 -11.33
N MET A 40 18.66 -3.54 -12.13
CA MET A 40 19.23 -4.89 -12.13
C MET A 40 20.69 -4.89 -12.62
N GLN A 41 21.02 -4.10 -13.66
CA GLN A 41 22.41 -3.93 -14.10
C GLN A 41 23.28 -3.37 -12.97
N ARG A 42 22.80 -2.34 -12.26
CA ARG A 42 23.51 -1.79 -11.10
C ARG A 42 23.72 -2.84 -10.00
N ALA A 43 22.73 -3.69 -9.73
CA ALA A 43 22.84 -4.76 -8.75
C ALA A 43 23.88 -5.83 -9.16
N VAL A 44 23.98 -6.16 -10.44
CA VAL A 44 25.04 -7.03 -10.98
C VAL A 44 26.42 -6.40 -10.76
N TYR A 45 26.59 -5.12 -11.08
CA TYR A 45 27.86 -4.41 -10.85
C TYR A 45 28.23 -4.30 -9.37
N ALA A 46 27.24 -4.18 -8.48
CA ALA A 46 27.44 -4.15 -7.04
C ALA A 46 27.70 -5.54 -6.42
N GLY A 47 27.59 -6.62 -7.19
CA GLY A 47 27.73 -7.99 -6.70
C GLY A 47 26.53 -8.50 -5.90
N GLU A 48 25.39 -7.81 -5.95
CA GLU A 48 24.15 -8.18 -5.25
C GLU A 48 23.28 -9.16 -6.06
N MET A 49 23.58 -9.34 -7.36
CA MET A 49 22.84 -10.18 -8.29
C MET A 49 23.80 -10.92 -9.22
N SER A 50 23.55 -12.21 -9.48
CA SER A 50 24.35 -12.96 -10.45
C SER A 50 23.96 -12.60 -11.89
N VAL A 51 24.89 -12.79 -12.83
CA VAL A 51 24.60 -12.59 -14.27
C VAL A 51 23.50 -13.54 -14.76
N ALA A 52 23.44 -14.76 -14.22
CA ALA A 52 22.37 -15.70 -14.54
C ALA A 52 21.00 -15.19 -14.06
N ASP A 53 20.94 -14.70 -12.81
CA ASP A 53 19.71 -14.13 -12.24
C ASP A 53 19.23 -12.91 -13.03
N TYR A 54 20.16 -12.07 -13.50
CA TYR A 54 19.85 -10.93 -14.35
C TYR A 54 19.08 -11.33 -15.61
N TYR A 55 19.58 -12.32 -16.36
CA TYR A 55 18.91 -12.79 -17.58
C TYR A 55 17.59 -13.50 -17.29
N ASN A 56 17.54 -14.33 -16.25
CA ASN A 56 16.29 -14.98 -15.81
C ASN A 56 15.23 -13.91 -15.49
N ARG A 57 15.60 -12.87 -14.74
CA ARG A 57 14.71 -11.79 -14.34
C ARG A 57 14.23 -10.96 -15.54
N GLN A 58 15.06 -10.78 -16.56
CA GLN A 58 14.63 -10.11 -17.80
C GLN A 58 13.55 -10.90 -18.55
N VAL A 59 13.67 -12.24 -18.61
CA VAL A 59 12.65 -13.11 -19.24
C VAL A 59 11.34 -13.02 -18.46
N GLU A 60 11.39 -13.13 -17.13
CA GLU A 60 10.22 -13.00 -16.26
C GLU A 60 9.53 -11.65 -16.42
N LEU A 61 10.30 -10.54 -16.46
CA LEU A 61 9.75 -9.20 -16.71
C LEU A 61 9.01 -9.14 -18.04
N CYS A 62 9.58 -9.73 -19.08
CA CYS A 62 8.99 -9.73 -20.42
C CYS A 62 7.68 -10.52 -20.47
N ILE A 63 7.59 -11.63 -19.72
CA ILE A 63 6.37 -12.43 -19.58
C ILE A 63 5.31 -11.64 -18.80
N ALA A 64 5.70 -11.05 -17.66
CA ALA A 64 4.82 -10.24 -16.83
C ALA A 64 4.21 -9.07 -17.62
N GLU A 65 5.00 -8.37 -18.43
CA GLU A 65 4.51 -7.27 -19.28
C GLU A 65 3.54 -7.73 -20.37
N ARG A 66 3.80 -8.89 -20.99
CA ARG A 66 2.96 -9.46 -22.03
C ARG A 66 1.61 -9.90 -21.47
N ASP A 67 1.64 -10.59 -20.34
CA ASP A 67 0.46 -11.21 -19.76
C ASP A 67 -0.31 -10.21 -18.87
N GLY A 68 0.35 -9.10 -18.51
CA GLY A 68 -0.13 -8.08 -17.57
C GLY A 68 0.04 -8.49 -16.10
N VAL A 69 0.68 -9.64 -15.87
CA VAL A 69 0.63 -10.42 -14.64
C VAL A 69 1.84 -10.15 -13.75
N ASP A 70 1.62 -9.71 -12.51
CA ASP A 70 2.67 -9.68 -11.51
C ASP A 70 3.25 -11.09 -11.32
N ASP A 71 4.58 -11.18 -11.33
CA ASP A 71 5.31 -12.44 -11.24
C ASP A 71 5.28 -13.09 -9.85
N GLY A 72 4.76 -12.40 -8.83
CA GLY A 72 4.61 -12.88 -7.47
C GLY A 72 5.92 -13.04 -6.71
N HIS A 73 7.07 -12.65 -7.27
CA HIS A 73 8.38 -12.88 -6.63
C HIS A 73 8.56 -12.06 -5.36
N SER A 74 7.96 -10.87 -5.28
CA SER A 74 7.99 -10.03 -4.08
C SER A 74 6.85 -10.30 -3.09
N CYS A 75 6.00 -11.29 -3.38
CA CYS A 75 4.83 -11.61 -2.57
C CYS A 75 5.19 -12.53 -1.37
N THR A 76 4.67 -12.19 -0.19
CA THR A 76 4.77 -13.01 1.03
C THR A 76 3.38 -13.27 1.60
N LYS A 77 3.00 -14.55 1.70
CA LYS A 77 1.63 -14.98 2.03
C LYS A 77 1.49 -15.49 3.47
N GLY A 78 0.24 -15.54 3.94
CA GLY A 78 -0.11 -16.21 5.21
C GLY A 78 0.48 -15.53 6.45
N LEU A 79 0.70 -14.21 6.38
CA LEU A 79 1.31 -13.44 7.47
C LEU A 79 0.33 -13.16 8.63
N ILE A 80 -0.96 -12.93 8.34
CA ILE A 80 -1.95 -12.55 9.34
C ILE A 80 -2.09 -13.56 10.49
N PRO A 81 -2.22 -14.89 10.26
CA PRO A 81 -2.27 -15.86 11.35
C PRO A 81 -1.00 -15.88 12.21
N LYS A 82 0.16 -15.71 11.58
CA LYS A 82 1.46 -15.65 12.27
C LYS A 82 1.53 -14.41 13.16
N ILE A 83 1.25 -13.23 12.61
CA ILE A 83 1.22 -11.95 13.34
C ILE A 83 0.25 -12.01 14.52
N ARG A 84 -0.92 -12.62 14.33
CA ARG A 84 -1.88 -12.86 15.42
C ARG A 84 -1.25 -13.67 16.55
N ALA A 85 -0.61 -14.80 16.25
CA ALA A 85 0.07 -15.62 17.24
C ALA A 85 1.19 -14.86 17.97
N PHE A 86 1.99 -14.07 17.24
CA PHE A 86 3.02 -13.20 17.83
C PHE A 86 2.43 -12.16 18.79
N SER A 87 1.34 -11.53 18.38
CA SER A 87 0.68 -10.48 19.17
C SER A 87 0.08 -11.06 20.46
N MET A 88 -0.65 -12.18 20.36
CA MET A 88 -1.21 -12.90 21.51
C MET A 88 -0.14 -13.44 22.49
N ALA A 89 1.05 -13.77 21.99
CA ALA A 89 2.17 -14.20 22.82
C ALA A 89 2.94 -13.03 23.46
N THR A 90 2.64 -11.77 23.11
CA THR A 90 3.30 -10.58 23.65
C THR A 90 2.60 -10.12 24.93
N PRO A 91 3.22 -10.22 26.13
CA PRO A 91 2.52 -9.92 27.39
C PRO A 91 2.01 -8.49 27.52
N SER A 92 2.67 -7.51 26.88
CA SER A 92 2.28 -6.10 26.94
C SER A 92 1.06 -5.76 26.09
N VAL A 93 0.60 -6.68 25.23
CA VAL A 93 -0.57 -6.48 24.36
C VAL A 93 -1.81 -7.00 25.07
N GLU A 94 -2.79 -6.12 25.30
CA GLU A 94 -4.08 -6.47 25.89
C GLU A 94 -5.06 -6.95 24.81
N HIS A 95 -5.13 -6.23 23.69
CA HIS A 95 -6.02 -6.56 22.58
C HIS A 95 -5.33 -6.41 21.23
N THR A 96 -5.75 -7.25 20.28
CA THR A 96 -5.25 -7.24 18.89
C THR A 96 -6.42 -7.33 17.93
N TRP A 97 -6.53 -6.35 17.03
CA TRP A 97 -7.48 -6.40 15.91
C TRP A 97 -6.71 -6.43 14.60
N LEU A 98 -7.11 -7.33 13.70
CA LEU A 98 -6.45 -7.55 12.41
C LEU A 98 -7.49 -7.62 11.30
N CYS A 99 -7.08 -7.22 10.09
CA CYS A 99 -7.78 -7.58 8.86
C CYS A 99 -7.89 -9.10 8.71
N SER A 100 -8.83 -9.56 7.88
CA SER A 100 -9.10 -10.99 7.71
C SER A 100 -7.93 -11.72 7.05
N ILE A 101 -7.46 -11.20 5.92
CA ILE A 101 -6.37 -11.78 5.13
C ILE A 101 -5.75 -10.70 4.26
N VAL A 102 -4.44 -10.77 4.05
CA VAL A 102 -3.70 -9.92 3.12
C VAL A 102 -2.33 -10.55 2.86
N ASP A 103 -1.93 -10.58 1.60
CA ASP A 103 -0.56 -10.89 1.20
C ASP A 103 0.26 -9.60 1.19
N HIS A 104 1.51 -9.67 1.62
CA HIS A 104 2.45 -8.55 1.50
C HIS A 104 3.09 -8.56 0.11
N TYR A 105 3.24 -7.38 -0.50
CA TYR A 105 3.98 -7.19 -1.75
C TYR A 105 5.10 -6.17 -1.56
N GLY A 106 6.35 -6.64 -1.68
CA GLY A 106 7.52 -5.78 -1.66
C GLY A 106 7.80 -5.11 -3.01
N SER A 107 8.50 -3.99 -2.98
CA SER A 107 9.00 -3.30 -4.17
C SER A 107 10.11 -4.12 -4.81
N THR A 108 10.14 -4.16 -6.13
CA THR A 108 11.18 -4.83 -6.93
C THR A 108 12.13 -3.79 -7.54
N TYR A 109 13.15 -4.24 -8.26
CA TYR A 109 14.06 -3.34 -8.98
C TYR A 109 13.34 -2.39 -9.96
N GLY A 110 12.17 -2.76 -10.48
CA GLY A 110 11.41 -1.93 -11.41
C GLY A 110 10.68 -0.76 -10.79
N ASP A 111 10.27 -0.89 -9.53
CA ASP A 111 9.36 0.04 -8.89
C ASP A 111 9.86 0.59 -7.54
N LYS A 112 11.06 0.19 -7.12
CA LYS A 112 11.71 0.75 -5.94
C LYS A 112 11.86 2.27 -6.08
N GLY A 113 11.26 2.99 -5.14
CA GLY A 113 11.30 4.46 -5.07
C GLY A 113 10.03 5.18 -5.54
N TRP A 114 9.11 4.51 -6.23
CA TRP A 114 7.87 5.14 -6.73
C TRP A 114 6.65 4.21 -6.72
N GLY A 115 6.86 2.89 -6.71
CA GLY A 115 5.82 1.86 -6.81
C GLY A 115 4.92 1.66 -5.60
N CYS A 116 5.15 2.40 -4.50
CA CYS A 116 4.48 2.13 -3.23
C CYS A 116 2.95 2.08 -3.35
N GLY A 117 2.34 3.01 -4.10
CA GLY A 117 0.89 3.03 -4.30
C GLY A 117 0.37 1.77 -4.99
N TYR A 118 1.06 1.32 -6.05
CA TYR A 118 0.71 0.11 -6.79
C TYR A 118 0.84 -1.15 -5.91
N ARG A 119 1.91 -1.26 -5.12
CA ARG A 119 2.11 -2.38 -4.20
C ARG A 119 1.05 -2.41 -3.08
N ASN A 120 0.67 -1.26 -2.54
CA ASN A 120 -0.42 -1.19 -1.57
C ASN A 120 -1.77 -1.56 -2.19
N ILE A 121 -2.03 -1.18 -3.46
CA ILE A 121 -3.21 -1.67 -4.19
C ILE A 121 -3.17 -3.18 -4.37
N GLN A 122 -2.02 -3.78 -4.72
CA GLN A 122 -1.88 -5.25 -4.77
C GLN A 122 -2.18 -5.91 -3.43
N MET A 123 -1.71 -5.34 -2.31
CA MET A 123 -2.03 -5.83 -0.97
C MET A 123 -3.54 -5.73 -0.68
N MET A 124 -4.17 -4.59 -0.95
CA MET A 124 -5.63 -4.41 -0.80
C MET A 124 -6.41 -5.45 -1.63
N LEU A 125 -6.05 -5.61 -2.92
CA LEU A 125 -6.71 -6.55 -3.83
C LEU A 125 -6.51 -8.02 -3.40
N SER A 126 -5.34 -8.37 -2.85
CA SER A 126 -5.09 -9.71 -2.34
C SER A 126 -6.08 -10.08 -1.23
N SER A 127 -6.44 -9.12 -0.38
CA SER A 127 -7.45 -9.30 0.66
C SER A 127 -8.83 -9.51 0.05
N LEU A 128 -9.24 -8.59 -0.83
CA LEU A 128 -10.60 -8.54 -1.39
C LEU A 128 -10.95 -9.79 -2.20
N VAL A 129 -9.97 -10.40 -2.87
CA VAL A 129 -10.16 -11.66 -3.61
C VAL A 129 -10.65 -12.81 -2.71
N HIS A 130 -10.42 -12.75 -1.40
CA HIS A 130 -10.87 -13.79 -0.46
C HIS A 130 -12.25 -13.54 0.14
N ASN A 131 -12.91 -12.43 -0.17
CA ASN A 131 -14.27 -12.18 0.28
C ASN A 131 -15.28 -12.92 -0.61
N THR A 132 -16.15 -13.73 -0.01
CA THR A 132 -17.09 -14.60 -0.71
C THR A 132 -18.16 -13.82 -1.49
N LYS A 133 -18.67 -12.70 -0.95
CA LYS A 133 -19.63 -11.82 -1.64
C LYS A 133 -19.02 -11.22 -2.91
N ILE A 134 -17.76 -10.82 -2.79
CA ILE A 134 -16.92 -10.29 -3.87
C ILE A 134 -16.71 -11.35 -4.95
N GLN A 135 -16.36 -12.58 -4.56
CA GLN A 135 -16.19 -13.68 -5.51
C GLN A 135 -17.49 -13.99 -6.26
N GLN A 136 -18.64 -13.97 -5.58
CA GLN A 136 -19.95 -14.24 -6.18
C GLN A 136 -20.39 -13.15 -7.17
N GLN A 137 -20.22 -11.87 -6.84
CA GLN A 137 -20.56 -10.76 -7.76
C GLN A 137 -19.63 -10.72 -8.98
N ALA A 138 -18.33 -10.99 -8.80
CA ALA A 138 -17.39 -11.09 -9.93
C ALA A 138 -17.78 -12.20 -10.93
N LEU A 139 -18.29 -13.33 -10.41
CA LEU A 139 -18.83 -14.42 -11.22
C LEU A 139 -20.14 -14.04 -11.93
N GLN A 140 -21.03 -13.30 -11.26
CA GLN A 140 -22.34 -12.90 -11.80
C GLN A 140 -22.23 -11.86 -12.93
N TRP A 141 -21.18 -11.03 -12.94
CA TRP A 141 -20.98 -9.99 -13.94
C TRP A 141 -20.08 -10.40 -15.13
N GLN A 142 -19.68 -11.67 -15.28
CA GLN A 142 -18.69 -12.11 -16.29
C GLN A 142 -17.41 -11.26 -16.29
N ILE A 143 -17.01 -10.73 -15.12
CA ILE A 143 -15.81 -9.89 -14.97
C ILE A 143 -14.67 -10.77 -14.47
N CYS A 144 -13.82 -11.17 -15.42
CA CYS A 144 -12.43 -11.64 -15.28
C CYS A 144 -12.01 -12.21 -13.93
N TYR A 145 -12.42 -13.46 -13.69
CA TYR A 145 -11.83 -14.33 -12.69
C TYR A 145 -10.56 -15.00 -13.24
N ILE A 146 -9.46 -14.26 -13.42
CA ILE A 146 -8.11 -14.88 -13.49
C ILE A 146 -7.09 -13.88 -12.93
N GLN A 147 -6.77 -14.04 -11.64
CA GLN A 147 -5.58 -13.52 -10.96
C GLN A 147 -5.46 -11.99 -10.91
N ALA A 148 -4.82 -11.47 -9.87
CA ALA A 148 -4.66 -10.03 -9.57
C ALA A 148 -3.72 -9.30 -10.57
N SER A 149 -3.82 -9.65 -11.84
CA SER A 149 -2.66 -9.66 -12.72
C SER A 149 -3.04 -9.76 -14.21
N ARG A 150 -4.31 -9.72 -14.65
CA ARG A 150 -4.63 -9.40 -16.08
C ARG A 150 -5.19 -7.99 -16.26
N ALA A 151 -5.17 -7.20 -15.20
CA ALA A 151 -6.03 -6.04 -15.05
C ALA A 151 -5.45 -4.73 -15.59
N TYR A 152 -4.14 -4.47 -15.59
CA TYR A 152 -3.74 -3.05 -15.68
C TYR A 152 -3.90 -2.42 -17.09
N ARG A 153 -3.72 -3.18 -18.18
CA ARG A 153 -3.89 -2.64 -19.55
C ARG A 153 -5.28 -2.91 -20.13
N LYS A 154 -5.90 -4.04 -19.80
CA LYS A 154 -7.25 -4.37 -20.27
C LYS A 154 -8.37 -3.85 -19.36
N CYS A 155 -8.18 -3.57 -18.06
CA CYS A 155 -9.23 -2.91 -17.23
C CYS A 155 -9.39 -1.42 -17.50
N MET A 156 -8.45 -0.76 -18.19
CA MET A 156 -8.67 0.61 -18.67
C MET A 156 -9.39 0.64 -20.03
N GLU A 157 -9.24 -0.39 -20.87
CA GLU A 157 -9.94 -0.52 -22.15
C GLU A 157 -11.28 -1.27 -22.06
N THR A 158 -11.40 -2.24 -21.17
CA THR A 158 -12.67 -2.86 -20.78
C THR A 158 -13.15 -2.16 -19.51
N ARG A 159 -14.40 -1.68 -19.51
CA ARG A 159 -15.07 -1.04 -18.38
C ARG A 159 -15.19 -1.99 -17.19
N VAL A 160 -14.08 -2.32 -16.52
CA VAL A 160 -14.11 -3.12 -15.29
C VAL A 160 -14.67 -2.21 -14.23
N ARG A 161 -15.96 -2.44 -13.92
CA ARG A 161 -16.62 -1.81 -12.80
C ARG A 161 -15.87 -2.22 -11.54
N CYS A 162 -15.31 -1.25 -10.83
CA CYS A 162 -14.91 -1.47 -9.45
C CYS A 162 -16.20 -1.73 -8.68
N CYS A 163 -16.37 -2.93 -8.13
CA CYS A 163 -17.53 -3.29 -7.33
C CYS A 163 -17.34 -2.95 -5.85
N TRP A 164 -16.31 -2.19 -5.46
CA TRP A 164 -16.03 -1.87 -4.07
C TRP A 164 -16.49 -0.46 -3.72
N LEU A 165 -17.13 -0.33 -2.56
CA LEU A 165 -17.42 0.97 -1.97
C LEU A 165 -16.18 1.44 -1.21
N ALA A 166 -15.28 2.15 -1.89
CA ALA A 166 -14.10 2.75 -1.24
C ALA A 166 -14.44 4.12 -0.65
N ARG A 167 -14.04 4.38 0.59
CA ARG A 167 -14.22 5.68 1.25
C ARG A 167 -12.88 6.26 1.68
N LEU A 168 -12.81 7.59 1.68
CA LEU A 168 -11.61 8.36 1.96
C LEU A 168 -11.78 9.13 3.29
N ILE A 169 -10.89 8.89 4.25
CA ILE A 169 -10.75 9.71 5.46
C ILE A 169 -9.54 10.62 5.30
N ASP A 170 -9.73 11.92 5.46
CA ASP A 170 -8.70 12.93 5.34
C ASP A 170 -8.27 13.44 6.72
N CYS A 171 -7.20 12.85 7.25
CA CYS A 171 -6.52 13.29 8.47
C CYS A 171 -5.64 14.50 8.14
N HIS A 172 -6.29 15.63 7.89
CA HIS A 172 -5.70 16.81 7.26
C HIS A 172 -4.74 17.61 8.16
N GLN A 173 -4.73 17.32 9.47
CA GLN A 173 -3.81 17.92 10.43
C GLN A 173 -3.57 16.98 11.63
N PRO A 174 -2.44 17.12 12.36
CA PRO A 174 -2.23 16.41 13.62
C PRO A 174 -3.28 16.78 14.67
N THR A 175 -3.70 15.79 15.45
CA THR A 175 -4.71 15.94 16.53
C THR A 175 -4.12 15.75 17.93
N GLY A 176 -2.81 15.54 18.04
CA GLY A 176 -2.12 15.31 19.30
C GLY A 176 -0.79 16.06 19.41
N PRO A 177 -0.16 16.03 20.60
CA PRO A 177 1.11 16.71 20.86
C PRO A 177 2.21 16.20 19.93
N ASN A 178 3.24 17.02 19.69
CA ASN A 178 4.40 16.65 18.87
C ASN A 178 4.06 16.18 17.44
N GLY A 179 2.96 16.68 16.86
CA GLY A 179 2.52 16.33 15.51
C GLY A 179 1.97 14.91 15.38
N THR A 180 1.47 14.33 16.47
CA THR A 180 0.86 12.98 16.48
C THR A 180 -0.61 13.01 16.07
N HIS A 181 -1.15 11.84 15.73
CA HIS A 181 -2.52 11.66 15.20
C HIS A 181 -3.35 10.68 16.04
N PRO A 182 -3.66 10.97 17.31
CA PRO A 182 -4.44 10.08 18.18
C PRO A 182 -5.84 9.78 17.63
N GLU A 183 -6.53 10.77 17.05
CA GLU A 183 -7.86 10.54 16.44
C GLU A 183 -7.79 9.56 15.26
N MET A 184 -6.74 9.60 14.44
CA MET A 184 -6.54 8.62 13.36
C MET A 184 -6.39 7.20 13.92
N PHE A 185 -5.65 7.04 15.02
CA PHE A 185 -5.51 5.73 15.68
C PHE A 185 -6.84 5.27 16.27
N GLY A 186 -7.62 6.17 16.88
CA GLY A 186 -8.96 5.89 17.37
C GLY A 186 -9.91 5.44 16.26
N TRP A 187 -9.94 6.16 15.13
CA TRP A 187 -10.74 5.79 13.97
C TRP A 187 -10.36 4.40 13.43
N VAL A 188 -9.05 4.10 13.35
CA VAL A 188 -8.57 2.77 12.91
C VAL A 188 -8.97 1.67 13.91
N LYS A 189 -8.93 1.96 15.22
CA LYS A 189 -9.45 1.04 16.27
C LYS A 189 -10.93 0.77 16.04
N GLU A 190 -11.75 1.80 15.89
CA GLU A 190 -13.18 1.66 15.63
C GLU A 190 -13.47 0.84 14.38
N TYR A 191 -12.71 1.06 13.30
CA TYR A 191 -12.83 0.28 12.06
C TYR A 191 -12.57 -1.22 12.28
N PHE A 192 -11.43 -1.58 12.86
CA PHE A 192 -11.06 -2.98 13.04
C PHE A 192 -11.80 -3.67 14.20
N ALA A 193 -12.39 -2.92 15.13
CA ALA A 193 -13.20 -3.45 16.22
C ALA A 193 -14.65 -3.79 15.83
N ARG A 194 -15.12 -3.40 14.64
CA ARG A 194 -16.47 -3.73 14.17
C ARG A 194 -16.69 -5.23 14.14
N ASP A 195 -17.91 -5.68 14.42
CA ASP A 195 -18.25 -7.10 14.31
C ASP A 195 -18.64 -7.46 12.87
N GLU A 196 -17.61 -7.55 12.02
CA GLU A 196 -17.73 -7.95 10.60
C GLU A 196 -16.99 -9.25 10.31
N GLU A 197 -17.61 -10.14 9.54
CA GLU A 197 -17.04 -11.44 9.11
C GLU A 197 -15.76 -11.26 8.28
N PHE A 198 -15.73 -10.24 7.43
CA PHE A 198 -14.60 -9.92 6.57
C PHE A 198 -14.17 -8.46 6.76
N LYS A 199 -12.91 -8.25 7.14
CA LYS A 199 -12.30 -6.94 7.34
C LYS A 199 -11.13 -6.73 6.37
N PRO A 200 -11.30 -5.87 5.35
CA PRO A 200 -10.21 -5.44 4.50
C PRO A 200 -9.10 -4.72 5.29
N PRO A 201 -7.85 -4.69 4.80
CA PRO A 201 -6.85 -3.75 5.30
C PRO A 201 -7.21 -2.30 4.88
N VAL A 202 -6.49 -1.32 5.42
CA VAL A 202 -6.69 0.10 5.13
C VAL A 202 -5.46 0.67 4.43
N TYR A 203 -5.65 1.30 3.28
CA TYR A 203 -4.58 2.01 2.58
C TYR A 203 -4.26 3.31 3.31
N LEU A 204 -2.98 3.58 3.59
CA LEU A 204 -2.49 4.75 4.31
C LEU A 204 -1.57 5.57 3.40
N GLN A 205 -2.01 6.77 3.02
CA GLN A 205 -1.21 7.74 2.27
C GLN A 205 -0.64 8.82 3.19
N HIS A 206 0.60 9.23 2.94
CA HIS A 206 1.11 10.55 3.33
C HIS A 206 1.96 11.10 2.19
N HIS A 207 2.46 12.33 2.34
CA HIS A 207 3.33 12.92 1.33
C HIS A 207 4.56 12.04 1.06
N GLY A 208 4.72 11.63 -0.20
CA GLY A 208 5.90 10.89 -0.68
C GLY A 208 5.88 9.37 -0.48
N HIS A 209 4.96 8.80 0.31
CA HIS A 209 4.91 7.34 0.50
C HIS A 209 3.53 6.84 0.93
N SER A 210 3.25 5.57 0.66
CA SER A 210 2.02 4.90 1.08
C SER A 210 2.33 3.55 1.72
N ARG A 211 1.43 3.10 2.58
CA ARG A 211 1.53 1.83 3.33
C ARG A 211 0.15 1.19 3.47
N THR A 212 0.10 -0.03 3.98
CA THR A 212 -1.14 -0.76 4.23
C THR A 212 -1.26 -1.08 5.72
N ILE A 213 -2.25 -0.50 6.40
CA ILE A 213 -2.59 -0.84 7.78
C ILE A 213 -3.33 -2.17 7.77
N ILE A 214 -2.81 -3.15 8.50
CA ILE A 214 -3.37 -4.49 8.58
C ILE A 214 -4.09 -4.75 9.90
N GLY A 215 -4.07 -3.80 10.82
CA GLY A 215 -4.66 -3.91 12.14
C GLY A 215 -3.98 -2.99 13.15
N LEU A 216 -4.25 -3.25 14.44
CA LEU A 216 -3.65 -2.56 15.56
C LEU A 216 -3.57 -3.45 16.81
N GLU A 217 -2.73 -3.03 17.75
CA GLU A 217 -2.61 -3.54 19.10
C GLU A 217 -3.01 -2.43 20.08
N GLU A 218 -3.74 -2.79 21.13
CA GLU A 218 -3.87 -1.99 22.35
C GLU A 218 -3.02 -2.64 23.44
N LEU A 219 -2.15 -1.83 24.03
CA LEU A 219 -1.25 -2.25 25.10
C LEU A 219 -1.96 -2.14 26.45
N GLN A 220 -1.42 -2.81 27.47
CA GLN A 220 -1.98 -2.80 28.85
C GLN A 220 -2.09 -1.40 29.49
N ASP A 221 -1.34 -0.43 28.98
CA ASP A 221 -1.39 0.98 29.43
C ASP A 221 -2.41 1.82 28.63
N GLY A 222 -3.19 1.19 27.75
CA GLY A 222 -4.15 1.82 26.85
C GLY A 222 -3.51 2.45 25.61
N CYS A 223 -2.19 2.37 25.43
CA CYS A 223 -1.54 2.91 24.24
C CYS A 223 -1.90 2.09 23.00
N LEU A 224 -2.23 2.80 21.91
CA LEU A 224 -2.49 2.19 20.62
C LEU A 224 -1.24 2.13 19.74
N GLN A 225 -1.08 1.02 19.03
CA GLN A 225 0.01 0.79 18.08
C GLN A 225 -0.54 0.17 16.81
N LEU A 226 -0.33 0.82 15.66
CA LEU A 226 -0.75 0.27 14.37
C LEU A 226 0.17 -0.87 13.93
N LEU A 227 -0.39 -1.82 13.20
CA LEU A 227 0.34 -2.85 12.48
C LEU A 227 0.28 -2.51 10.99
N VAL A 228 1.43 -2.23 10.39
CA VAL A 228 1.53 -1.64 9.05
C VAL A 228 2.50 -2.42 8.17
N PHE A 229 2.02 -2.87 7.03
CA PHE A 229 2.83 -3.37 5.94
C PHE A 229 3.39 -2.21 5.12
N ASP A 230 4.70 -2.24 4.91
CA ASP A 230 5.42 -1.28 4.07
C ASP A 230 5.93 -2.00 2.82
N PRO A 231 5.65 -1.50 1.60
CA PRO A 231 6.15 -2.11 0.37
C PRO A 231 7.68 -1.97 0.23
N SER A 232 8.37 -1.21 1.08
CA SER A 232 9.84 -1.16 1.09
C SER A 232 10.49 -2.39 1.75
N HIS A 233 9.74 -3.18 2.54
CA HIS A 233 10.27 -4.41 3.10
C HIS A 233 10.40 -5.49 2.02
N SER A 234 11.52 -6.19 1.98
CA SER A 234 11.75 -7.30 1.07
C SER A 234 10.97 -8.55 1.50
N LYS A 235 10.76 -9.47 0.56
CA LYS A 235 10.23 -10.81 0.85
C LYS A 235 11.03 -11.52 1.94
N SER A 236 12.36 -11.49 1.86
CA SER A 236 13.23 -12.10 2.87
C SER A 236 13.06 -11.50 4.28
N GLN A 237 12.78 -10.20 4.40
CA GLN A 237 12.47 -9.56 5.69
C GLN A 237 11.11 -10.03 6.22
N MET A 238 10.10 -10.13 5.35
CA MET A 238 8.74 -10.55 5.74
C MET A 238 8.63 -12.06 5.99
N GLU A 239 9.50 -12.89 5.40
CA GLU A 239 9.55 -14.32 5.66
C GLU A 239 10.04 -14.67 7.07
N GLN A 240 10.64 -13.71 7.81
CA GLN A 240 11.05 -13.89 9.20
C GLN A 240 9.88 -14.25 10.13
N PHE A 241 8.65 -13.84 9.79
CA PHE A 241 7.43 -14.26 10.49
C PHE A 241 7.13 -15.76 10.38
N SER A 242 7.73 -16.47 9.42
CA SER A 242 7.56 -17.91 9.21
C SER A 242 8.49 -18.77 10.08
N SER A 243 9.51 -18.16 10.69
CA SER A 243 10.43 -18.90 11.56
C SER A 243 9.72 -19.34 12.84
N THR A 244 10.01 -20.58 13.29
CA THR A 244 9.40 -21.20 14.49
C THR A 244 9.81 -20.53 15.80
N ALA A 245 10.91 -19.77 15.80
CA ALA A 245 11.24 -18.91 16.92
C ALA A 245 10.38 -17.65 16.86
N LEU A 246 9.74 -17.28 17.97
CA LEU A 246 9.08 -15.99 18.12
C LEU A 246 10.13 -14.87 18.08
N ASN A 247 10.62 -14.55 16.88
CA ASN A 247 11.59 -13.50 16.65
C ASN A 247 10.92 -12.14 16.80
N SER A 248 11.07 -11.53 17.98
CA SER A 248 10.53 -10.21 18.30
C SER A 248 10.98 -9.11 17.32
N ASN A 249 12.08 -9.31 16.58
CA ASN A 249 12.53 -8.38 15.56
C ASN A 249 11.59 -8.29 14.35
N ALA A 250 10.87 -9.37 14.01
CA ALA A 250 9.91 -9.34 12.90
C ALA A 250 8.77 -8.36 13.20
N MET A 251 8.25 -8.35 14.42
CA MET A 251 7.19 -7.41 14.84
C MET A 251 7.66 -5.94 14.78
N ARG A 252 8.96 -5.65 14.96
CA ARG A 252 9.50 -4.28 14.81
C ARG A 252 9.33 -3.73 13.40
N LEU A 253 9.33 -4.59 12.38
CA LEU A 253 9.12 -4.17 11.00
C LEU A 253 7.73 -3.59 10.80
N ILE A 254 6.70 -4.09 11.50
CA ILE A 254 5.30 -3.71 11.23
C ILE A 254 4.67 -2.82 12.32
N ARG A 255 5.18 -2.86 13.55
CA ARG A 255 4.66 -2.06 14.67
C ARG A 255 4.97 -0.58 14.45
N ARG A 256 3.93 0.26 14.50
CA ARG A 256 4.00 1.72 14.36
C ARG A 256 3.28 2.38 15.53
N PRO A 257 4.00 2.74 16.61
CA PRO A 257 3.39 3.48 17.72
C PRO A 257 2.99 4.88 17.26
N LEU A 258 2.20 5.58 18.08
CA LEU A 258 1.75 6.95 17.82
C LEU A 258 2.92 7.91 17.47
N SER A 259 4.07 7.71 18.11
CA SER A 259 5.29 8.50 17.88
C SER A 259 5.92 8.31 16.50
N ALA A 260 5.62 7.21 15.79
CA ALA A 260 6.20 6.88 14.49
C ALA A 260 5.46 7.53 13.30
N LEU A 261 4.24 8.04 13.51
CA LEU A 261 3.41 8.63 12.45
C LEU A 261 3.17 10.12 12.69
N ARG A 262 4.08 10.96 12.16
CA ARG A 262 4.10 12.43 12.37
C ARG A 262 4.03 13.29 11.09
N ALA A 263 3.64 12.71 9.95
CA ALA A 263 3.40 13.51 8.76
C ALA A 263 2.31 14.56 9.02
N ARG A 264 2.36 15.69 8.32
CA ARG A 264 1.40 16.79 8.49
C ARG A 264 -0.04 16.38 8.16
N GLN A 265 -0.19 15.46 7.22
CA GLN A 265 -1.47 14.96 6.75
C GLN A 265 -1.34 13.48 6.41
N TYR A 266 -2.38 12.73 6.73
CA TYR A 266 -2.58 11.36 6.27
C TYR A 266 -3.94 11.25 5.56
N GLN A 267 -4.03 10.34 4.61
CA GLN A 267 -5.31 9.94 4.02
C GLN A 267 -5.47 8.44 4.13
N LEU A 268 -6.62 8.01 4.64
CA LEU A 268 -6.98 6.59 4.73
C LEU A 268 -7.97 6.27 3.64
N VAL A 269 -7.75 5.16 2.92
CA VAL A 269 -8.76 4.58 2.04
C VAL A 269 -9.13 3.21 2.57
N TYR A 270 -10.41 3.02 2.87
CA TYR A 270 -10.94 1.76 3.36
C TYR A 270 -12.10 1.30 2.48
N ILE A 271 -12.37 0.00 2.49
CA ILE A 271 -13.49 -0.60 1.76
C ILE A 271 -14.66 -0.78 2.74
N ASP A 272 -15.79 -0.19 2.41
CA ASP A 272 -17.02 -0.10 3.19
C ASP A 272 -18.14 -0.95 2.55
N GLY A 273 -17.77 -2.03 1.86
CA GLY A 273 -18.70 -2.95 1.21
C GLY A 273 -18.56 -3.01 -0.31
N VAL A 274 -19.62 -3.48 -0.95
CA VAL A 274 -19.72 -3.65 -2.40
C VAL A 274 -20.74 -2.70 -3.00
N LEU A 275 -20.51 -2.27 -4.24
CA LEU A 275 -21.47 -1.49 -5.03
C LEU A 275 -22.44 -2.46 -5.68
N GLU A 276 -23.72 -2.33 -5.37
CA GLU A 276 -24.76 -3.24 -5.85
C GLU A 276 -25.55 -2.63 -7.01
N THR A 277 -25.63 -1.30 -7.05
CA THR A 277 -26.47 -0.55 -8.01
C THR A 277 -25.66 0.36 -8.93
N GLU A 278 -26.22 0.70 -10.09
CA GLU A 278 -25.61 1.66 -11.01
C GLU A 278 -25.63 3.07 -10.40
N GLU A 279 -26.66 3.41 -9.61
CA GLU A 279 -26.79 4.68 -8.91
C GLU A 279 -25.64 4.90 -7.92
N GLU A 280 -25.32 3.89 -7.11
CA GLU A 280 -24.15 3.92 -6.21
C GLU A 280 -22.85 4.09 -7.00
N TYR A 281 -22.69 3.37 -8.11
CA TYR A 281 -21.51 3.51 -8.97
C TYR A 281 -21.38 4.93 -9.54
N GLN A 282 -22.47 5.55 -10.00
CA GLN A 282 -22.45 6.93 -10.49
C GLN A 282 -22.13 7.92 -9.37
N HIS A 283 -22.66 7.72 -8.16
CA HIS A 283 -22.34 8.55 -7.01
C HIS A 283 -20.85 8.48 -6.65
N MET A 284 -20.26 7.29 -6.74
CA MET A 284 -18.86 7.03 -6.42
C MET A 284 -17.86 7.64 -7.41
N LYS A 285 -18.29 8.09 -8.59
CA LYS A 285 -17.42 8.84 -9.50
C LYS A 285 -16.98 10.18 -8.91
N ILE A 286 -17.77 10.72 -7.97
CA ILE A 286 -17.41 11.93 -7.23
C ILE A 286 -16.71 11.49 -5.95
N ILE A 287 -15.39 11.68 -5.90
CA ILE A 287 -14.59 11.37 -4.70
C ILE A 287 -14.97 12.36 -3.60
N ARG A 288 -15.51 11.82 -2.50
CA ARG A 288 -15.80 12.59 -1.28
C ARG A 288 -14.87 12.11 -0.16
N SER A 289 -14.26 13.06 0.55
CA SER A 289 -13.50 12.78 1.77
C SER A 289 -14.30 13.16 3.00
N GLN A 290 -14.22 12.32 4.04
CA GLN A 290 -14.58 12.71 5.40
C GLN A 290 -13.34 13.27 6.08
N ARG A 291 -13.41 14.50 6.61
CA ARG A 291 -12.30 15.09 7.36
C ARG A 291 -12.23 14.54 8.78
N LEU A 292 -11.00 14.31 9.25
CA LEU A 292 -10.68 13.99 10.63
C LEU A 292 -9.59 14.97 11.11
N PRO A 293 -9.84 15.81 12.14
CA PRO A 293 -11.11 15.99 12.84
C PRO A 293 -12.20 16.56 11.90
N PRO A 294 -13.49 16.50 12.27
CA PRO A 294 -14.54 17.20 11.51
C PRO A 294 -14.24 18.70 11.43
N SER A 295 -14.60 19.33 10.30
CA SER A 295 -14.59 20.80 10.23
C SER A 295 -15.68 21.35 11.15
N ASN A 296 -15.35 22.36 11.95
CA ASN A 296 -16.34 23.16 12.69
C ASN A 296 -17.31 23.88 11.74
#